data_AF-A0A2D7XD12-F1
#
_entry.id   AF-A0A2D7XD12-F1
#
_cell.length_a   1.000
_cell.length_b   1.000
_cell.length_c   1.000
_cell.angle_alpha   90.00
_cell.angle_beta   90.00
_cell.angle_gamma   90.00
#
_symmetry.space_group_name_H-M   'P 1'
#
loop_
_entity.id
_entity.type
_entity.pdbx_description
1 polymer ?
#
loop_
_entity_poly.entity_id
_entity_poly.type
_entity_poly.pdbx_seq_one_letter_code
_entity_poly.pdbx_strand_id
1 'polypeptide(L)'
;TVLVLLLVAIRKPLLTHYSLIVLFLCAIGIYLIQTGLWQEISILERFFYLIETQSFGERDRFIYESVNLLKEQPICLLSGCGLNYFQNHYGNTFGLYPHNSIIELIISYGAIIGTGLAFLTLKGIWKAYRSEQGKESFIFYFALYLFILSLKSGSLVSITTLPVMLVFAFVACHKPIKSL
;
A
#
# COMPACT_ATOMS: atom_id res chain seq x y z
N THR A 1 -0.97 -6.77 -5.78
CA THR A 1 -1.17 -7.86 -6.77
C THR A 1 -0.58 -9.18 -6.30
N VAL A 2 0.75 -9.38 -6.26
CA VAL A 2 1.35 -10.68 -5.87
C VAL A 2 0.92 -11.16 -4.49
N LEU A 3 0.90 -10.28 -3.47
CA LEU A 3 0.46 -10.64 -2.12
C LEU A 3 -1.02 -11.07 -2.06
N VAL A 4 -1.89 -10.40 -2.80
CA VAL A 4 -3.33 -10.76 -2.89
C VAL A 4 -3.51 -12.10 -3.58
N LEU A 5 -2.77 -12.31 -4.68
CA LEU A 5 -2.74 -13.58 -5.38
C LEU A 5 -2.24 -14.69 -4.45
N LEU A 6 -1.17 -14.47 -3.67
CA LEU A 6 -0.66 -15.42 -2.68
C LEU A 6 -1.68 -15.73 -1.57
N LEU A 7 -2.41 -14.74 -1.07
CA LEU A 7 -3.48 -14.94 -0.08
C LEU A 7 -4.63 -15.78 -0.65
N VAL A 8 -4.95 -15.62 -1.93
CA VAL A 8 -5.90 -16.46 -2.67
C VAL A 8 -5.32 -17.87 -2.92
N ALA A 9 -4.02 -17.97 -3.20
CA ALA A 9 -3.29 -19.23 -3.45
C ALA A 9 -3.20 -20.16 -2.24
N ILE A 10 -3.18 -19.59 -1.03
CA ILE A 10 -3.17 -20.35 0.23
C ILE A 10 -4.45 -21.21 0.39
N ARG A 11 -5.49 -20.98 -0.41
CA ARG A 11 -6.66 -21.84 -0.48
C ARG A 11 -6.41 -23.02 -1.44
N LYS A 12 -6.62 -24.23 -0.90
CA LYS A 12 -6.10 -25.50 -1.43
C LYS A 12 -6.50 -25.96 -2.85
N PRO A 13 -7.57 -25.51 -3.54
CA PRO A 13 -7.86 -26.05 -4.87
C PRO A 13 -7.08 -25.38 -6.03
N LEU A 14 -6.17 -24.44 -5.78
CA LEU A 14 -5.54 -23.62 -6.84
C LEU A 14 -4.07 -23.93 -7.17
N LEU A 15 -3.46 -24.93 -6.52
CA LEU A 15 -2.04 -25.25 -6.68
C LEU A 15 -1.61 -25.58 -8.13
N THR A 16 -2.45 -26.29 -8.89
CA THR A 16 -2.19 -26.66 -10.29
C THR A 16 -2.27 -25.46 -11.25
N HIS A 17 -3.16 -24.51 -10.99
CA HIS A 17 -3.24 -23.26 -11.75
C HIS A 17 -2.03 -22.37 -11.44
N TYR A 18 -1.55 -22.41 -10.20
CA TYR A 18 -0.37 -21.67 -9.78
C TYR A 18 0.92 -22.18 -10.42
N SER A 19 1.10 -23.50 -10.54
CA SER A 19 2.24 -24.06 -11.26
C SER A 19 2.25 -23.64 -12.72
N LEU A 20 1.07 -23.58 -13.38
CA LEU A 20 0.96 -23.12 -14.76
C LEU A 20 1.29 -21.63 -14.91
N ILE A 21 0.84 -20.78 -13.98
CA ILE A 21 1.18 -19.34 -13.97
C ILE A 21 2.68 -19.15 -13.77
N VAL A 22 3.30 -19.86 -12.84
CA VAL A 22 4.75 -19.78 -12.62
C VAL A 22 5.52 -20.24 -13.86
N LEU A 23 5.11 -21.35 -14.47
CA LEU A 23 5.77 -21.87 -15.68
C LEU A 23 5.62 -20.91 -16.87
N PHE A 24 4.46 -20.28 -17.01
CA PHE A 24 4.20 -19.24 -18.00
C PHE A 24 5.07 -17.99 -17.77
N LEU A 25 5.18 -17.51 -16.52
CA LEU A 25 6.05 -16.39 -16.18
C LEU A 25 7.54 -16.71 -16.42
N CYS A 26 7.98 -17.95 -16.14
CA CYS A 26 9.33 -18.41 -16.45
C CYS A 26 9.58 -18.45 -17.97
N ALA A 27 8.64 -18.96 -18.76
CA ALA A 27 8.73 -18.97 -20.22
C ALA A 27 8.83 -17.55 -20.80
N ILE A 28 8.00 -16.61 -20.30
CA ILE A 28 8.10 -15.19 -20.65
C ILE A 28 9.49 -14.63 -20.26
N GLY A 29 9.97 -14.93 -19.05
CA GLY A 29 11.29 -14.49 -18.59
C GLY A 29 12.43 -14.96 -19.51
N ILE A 30 12.43 -16.24 -19.90
CA ILE A 30 13.42 -16.81 -20.82
C ILE A 30 13.35 -16.14 -22.20
N TYR A 31 12.14 -15.95 -22.73
CA TYR A 31 11.93 -15.26 -24.02
C TYR A 31 12.47 -13.83 -24.01
N LEU A 32 12.20 -13.07 -22.94
CA LEU A 32 12.68 -11.70 -22.77
C LEU A 32 14.20 -11.63 -22.70
N ILE A 33 14.84 -12.60 -22.03
CA ILE A 33 16.32 -12.70 -21.96
C ILE A 33 16.90 -12.98 -23.36
N GLN A 34 16.34 -13.95 -24.09
CA GLN A 34 16.82 -14.34 -25.41
C GLN A 34 16.69 -13.23 -26.47
N THR A 35 15.62 -12.44 -26.39
CA THR A 35 15.33 -11.37 -27.35
C THR A 35 15.99 -10.03 -27.03
N GLY A 36 16.60 -9.88 -25.86
CA GLY A 36 17.16 -8.59 -25.42
C GLY A 36 16.12 -7.55 -25.00
N LEU A 37 14.81 -7.83 -25.20
CA LEU A 37 13.69 -6.96 -24.82
C LEU A 37 13.65 -6.67 -23.31
N TRP A 38 14.37 -7.43 -22.50
CA TRP A 38 14.56 -7.13 -21.09
C TRP A 38 15.16 -5.74 -20.84
N GLN A 39 15.93 -5.19 -21.77
CA GLN A 39 16.50 -3.84 -21.67
C GLN A 39 15.46 -2.74 -21.83
N GLU A 40 14.32 -3.03 -22.46
CA GLU A 40 13.18 -2.11 -22.58
C GLU A 40 12.22 -2.21 -21.37
N ILE A 41 12.48 -3.15 -20.46
CA ILE A 41 11.70 -3.31 -19.24
C ILE A 41 12.20 -2.31 -18.21
N SER A 42 11.47 -1.19 -18.08
CA SER A 42 11.72 -0.14 -17.09
C SER A 42 11.93 -0.61 -15.64
N ILE A 43 11.45 -1.80 -15.27
CA ILE A 43 11.67 -2.38 -13.93
C ILE A 43 13.13 -2.84 -13.76
N LEU A 44 13.75 -3.41 -14.80
CA LEU A 44 15.14 -3.87 -14.75
C LEU A 44 16.10 -2.68 -14.76
N GLU A 45 15.83 -1.68 -15.58
CA GLU A 45 16.55 -0.40 -15.56
C GLU A 45 16.57 0.23 -14.16
N ARG A 46 15.40 0.31 -13.50
CA ARG A 46 15.29 0.82 -12.12
C ARG A 46 16.06 -0.03 -11.11
N PHE A 47 16.16 -1.33 -11.32
CA PHE A 47 16.88 -2.23 -10.42
C PHE A 47 18.40 -2.06 -10.55
N PHE A 48 18.92 -1.96 -11.78
CA PHE A 48 20.35 -1.67 -12.01
C PHE A 48 20.73 -0.27 -11.53
N TYR A 49 19.91 0.74 -11.79
CA TYR A 49 20.12 2.09 -11.28
C TYR A 49 20.23 2.12 -9.75
N LEU A 50 19.39 1.35 -9.04
CA LEU A 50 19.46 1.22 -7.58
C LEU A 50 20.77 0.60 -7.11
N ILE A 51 21.25 -0.44 -7.79
CA ILE A 51 22.51 -1.12 -7.45
C ILE A 51 23.70 -0.18 -7.66
N GLU A 52 23.71 0.58 -8.76
CA GLU A 52 24.81 1.47 -9.13
C GLU A 52 24.86 2.74 -8.28
N THR A 53 23.72 3.38 -8.07
CA THR A 53 23.68 4.69 -7.38
C THR A 53 23.44 4.57 -5.88
N GLN A 54 23.01 3.41 -5.40
CA GLN A 54 22.53 3.20 -4.02
C GLN A 54 21.47 4.23 -3.58
N SER A 55 20.77 4.86 -4.52
CA SER A 55 19.76 5.89 -4.26
C SER A 55 18.41 5.47 -4.81
N PHE A 56 17.36 5.76 -4.04
CA PHE A 56 15.97 5.66 -4.49
C PHE A 56 15.49 6.94 -5.19
N GLY A 57 16.42 7.83 -5.56
CA GLY A 57 16.18 9.11 -6.19
C GLY A 57 15.42 10.07 -5.26
N GLU A 58 14.41 10.74 -5.81
CA GLU A 58 13.56 11.71 -5.08
C GLU A 58 12.90 11.17 -3.81
N ARG A 59 12.78 9.83 -3.69
CA ARG A 59 12.23 9.21 -2.47
C ARG A 59 13.11 9.45 -1.24
N ASP A 60 14.43 9.44 -1.43
CA ASP A 60 15.37 9.69 -0.34
C ASP A 60 15.21 11.14 0.16
N ARG A 61 15.08 12.08 -0.80
CA ARG A 61 14.78 13.48 -0.50
C ARG A 61 13.48 13.62 0.28
N PHE A 62 12.39 13.01 -0.19
CA PHE A 62 11.08 13.15 0.48
C PHE A 62 11.06 12.53 1.87
N ILE A 63 11.76 11.42 2.11
CA ILE A 63 11.89 10.84 3.45
C ILE A 63 12.66 11.81 4.37
N TYR A 64 13.77 12.36 3.89
CA TYR A 64 14.58 13.32 4.65
C TYR A 64 13.80 14.60 4.99
N GLU A 65 13.15 15.19 3.99
CA GLU A 65 12.27 16.35 4.15
C GLU A 65 11.12 16.07 5.12
N SER A 66 10.52 14.87 5.06
CA SER A 66 9.44 14.50 5.97
C SER A 66 9.91 14.43 7.43
N VAL A 67 11.09 13.86 7.65
CA VAL A 67 11.69 13.78 8.98
C VAL A 67 12.04 15.17 9.50
N ASN A 68 12.57 16.05 8.64
CA ASN A 68 12.89 17.42 9.02
C ASN A 68 11.62 18.22 9.33
N LEU A 69 10.57 18.12 8.53
CA LEU A 69 9.28 18.74 8.80
C LEU A 69 8.73 18.31 10.17
N LEU A 70 8.78 17.02 10.51
CA LEU A 70 8.31 16.52 11.79
C LEU A 70 9.18 16.97 12.98
N LYS A 71 10.47 17.24 12.75
CA LYS A 71 11.36 17.84 13.77
C LYS A 71 11.08 19.32 13.96
N GLU A 72 10.88 20.06 12.88
CA GLU A 72 10.58 21.49 12.87
C GLU A 72 9.18 21.78 13.43
N GLN A 73 8.23 20.88 13.17
CA GLN A 73 6.83 20.98 13.59
C GLN A 73 6.43 19.74 14.41
N PRO A 74 6.87 19.61 15.67
CA PRO A 74 6.55 18.45 16.52
C PRO A 74 5.05 18.25 16.73
N ILE A 75 4.26 19.31 16.60
CA ILE A 75 2.80 19.22 16.69
C ILE A 75 2.22 18.37 15.54
N CYS A 76 2.81 18.43 14.35
CA CYS A 76 2.41 17.59 13.21
C CYS A 76 2.59 16.11 13.54
N LEU A 77 3.61 15.73 14.32
CA LEU A 77 3.82 14.35 14.73
C LEU A 77 2.67 13.83 15.60
N LEU A 78 2.09 14.66 16.47
CA LEU A 78 1.08 14.24 17.43
C LEU A 78 -0.34 14.32 16.86
N SER A 79 -0.74 15.50 16.39
CA SER A 79 -2.11 15.79 15.96
C SER A 79 -2.28 15.89 14.44
N GLY A 80 -1.18 15.87 13.69
CA GLY A 80 -1.20 16.11 12.26
C GLY A 80 -1.28 17.59 11.93
N CYS A 81 -1.01 17.89 10.66
CA CYS A 81 -1.02 19.24 10.09
C CYS A 81 -1.93 19.35 8.86
N GLY A 82 -2.69 18.29 8.54
CA GLY A 82 -3.66 18.28 7.46
C GLY A 82 -3.11 17.78 6.13
N LEU A 83 -4.04 17.56 5.20
CA LEU A 83 -3.72 17.08 3.85
C LEU A 83 -2.93 18.15 3.09
N ASN A 84 -1.97 17.70 2.27
CA ASN A 84 -1.10 18.54 1.43
C ASN A 84 -0.17 19.50 2.20
N TYR A 85 -0.08 19.40 3.53
CA TYR A 85 0.79 20.27 4.33
C TYR A 85 2.26 20.16 3.92
N PHE A 86 2.75 18.95 3.67
CA PHE A 86 4.12 18.72 3.20
C PHE A 86 4.45 19.51 1.92
N GLN A 87 3.55 19.45 0.94
CA GLN A 87 3.73 20.14 -0.34
C GLN A 87 3.73 21.66 -0.15
N ASN A 88 2.81 22.16 0.68
CA ASN A 88 2.72 23.58 1.00
C ASN A 88 3.96 24.09 1.74
N HIS A 89 4.50 23.31 2.67
CA HIS A 89 5.69 23.67 3.47
C HIS A 89 6.95 23.82 2.62
N TYR A 90 7.15 22.91 1.65
CA TYR A 90 8.33 22.91 0.78
C TYR A 90 8.12 23.60 -0.58
N GLY A 91 6.94 24.18 -0.84
CA GLY A 91 6.64 24.82 -2.13
C GLY A 91 6.60 23.84 -3.31
N ASN A 92 6.31 22.57 -3.04
CA ASN A 92 6.31 21.49 -4.04
C ASN A 92 5.00 21.47 -4.83
N THR A 93 5.06 21.00 -6.08
CA THR A 93 3.87 20.85 -6.93
C THR A 93 3.01 19.67 -6.49
N PHE A 94 1.74 19.69 -6.90
CA PHE A 94 0.81 18.60 -6.61
C PHE A 94 1.33 17.28 -7.21
N GLY A 95 1.48 16.25 -6.38
CA GLY A 95 2.06 14.96 -6.76
C GLY A 95 3.49 14.71 -6.27
N LEU A 96 4.19 15.75 -5.81
CA LEU A 96 5.50 15.62 -5.15
C LEU A 96 5.32 15.60 -3.63
N TYR A 97 5.11 14.41 -3.08
CA TYR A 97 4.84 14.19 -1.66
C TYR A 97 5.54 12.93 -1.17
N PRO A 98 5.56 12.67 0.15
CA PRO A 98 6.18 11.48 0.70
C PRO A 98 5.38 10.27 0.20
N HIS A 99 5.94 9.54 -0.77
CA HIS A 99 5.37 8.30 -1.30
C HIS A 99 5.51 7.14 -0.30
N ASN A 100 5.24 7.41 0.97
CA ASN A 100 5.27 6.49 2.09
C ASN A 100 4.00 6.74 2.90
N SER A 101 3.07 5.78 2.82
CA SER A 101 1.76 5.89 3.45
C SER A 101 1.85 6.09 4.96
N ILE A 102 2.88 5.58 5.65
CA ILE A 102 3.02 5.79 7.11
C ILE A 102 3.38 7.24 7.40
N ILE A 103 4.36 7.78 6.69
CA ILE A 103 4.82 9.16 6.87
C ILE A 103 3.70 10.14 6.51
N GLU A 104 3.01 9.89 5.41
CA GLU A 104 1.87 10.70 4.97
C GLU A 104 0.73 10.64 5.99
N LEU A 105 0.52 9.49 6.67
CA LEU A 105 -0.50 9.34 7.71
C LEU A 105 -0.18 10.24 8.90
N ILE A 106 1.08 10.21 9.32
CA ILE A 106 1.58 10.97 10.46
C ILE A 106 1.53 12.47 10.15
N ILE A 107 2.02 12.91 9.01
CA ILE A 107 2.00 14.34 8.66
C ILE A 107 0.55 14.84 8.53
N SER A 108 -0.33 14.06 7.91
CA SER A 108 -1.70 14.51 7.63
C SER A 108 -2.60 14.46 8.86
N TYR A 109 -2.57 13.36 9.62
CA TYR A 109 -3.52 13.07 10.69
C TYR A 109 -2.86 12.96 12.08
N GLY A 110 -1.54 12.96 12.16
CA GLY A 110 -0.81 12.75 13.41
C GLY A 110 -0.70 11.28 13.77
N ALA A 111 0.26 10.96 14.65
CA ALA A 111 0.45 9.62 15.16
C ALA A 111 -0.76 9.14 15.96
N ILE A 112 -1.45 10.01 16.71
CA ILE A 112 -2.58 9.60 17.56
C ILE A 112 -3.74 9.07 16.69
N ILE A 113 -4.24 9.91 15.78
CA ILE A 113 -5.35 9.54 14.90
C ILE A 113 -4.88 8.51 13.87
N GLY A 114 -3.71 8.72 13.28
CA GLY A 114 -3.12 7.85 12.27
C GLY A 114 -2.94 6.41 12.77
N THR A 115 -2.27 6.21 13.90
CA THR A 115 -2.08 4.88 14.48
C THR A 115 -3.41 4.25 14.91
N GLY A 116 -4.34 5.04 15.46
CA GLY A 116 -5.68 4.56 15.80
C GLY A 116 -6.44 4.04 14.57
N LEU A 117 -6.44 4.79 13.47
CA LEU A 117 -7.08 4.41 12.22
C LEU A 117 -6.41 3.18 11.60
N ALA A 118 -5.07 3.12 11.59
CA ALA A 118 -4.33 1.96 11.10
C ALA A 118 -4.67 0.71 11.92
N PHE A 119 -4.71 0.81 13.24
CA PHE A 119 -5.08 -0.29 14.13
C PHE A 119 -6.51 -0.79 13.86
N LEU A 120 -7.49 0.12 13.77
CA LEU A 120 -8.88 -0.23 13.46
C LEU A 120 -9.01 -0.86 12.07
N THR A 121 -8.29 -0.35 11.08
CA THR A 121 -8.26 -0.91 9.72
C THR A 121 -7.77 -2.36 9.75
N LEU A 122 -6.62 -2.63 10.40
CA LEU A 122 -6.05 -3.98 10.50
C LEU A 122 -6.96 -4.93 11.29
N LYS A 123 -7.54 -4.46 12.40
CA LYS A 123 -8.53 -5.23 13.18
C LYS A 123 -9.76 -5.56 12.34
N GLY A 124 -10.23 -4.64 11.51
CA GLY A 124 -11.34 -4.81 10.59
C GLY A 124 -11.08 -5.86 9.52
N ILE A 125 -9.91 -5.78 8.88
CA ILE A 125 -9.44 -6.78 7.90
C ILE A 125 -9.40 -8.15 8.55
N TRP A 126 -8.79 -8.27 9.74
CA TRP A 126 -8.66 -9.54 10.46
C TRP A 126 -10.03 -10.15 10.80
N LYS A 127 -10.95 -9.32 11.27
CA LYS A 127 -12.30 -9.74 11.63
C LYS A 127 -13.10 -10.18 10.41
N ALA A 128 -13.08 -9.41 9.32
CA ALA A 128 -13.72 -9.78 8.07
C ALA A 128 -13.14 -11.09 7.53
N TYR A 129 -11.81 -11.24 7.54
CA TYR A 129 -11.12 -12.44 7.11
C TYR A 129 -11.49 -13.69 7.94
N ARG A 130 -11.83 -13.53 9.23
CA ARG A 130 -12.27 -14.65 10.08
C ARG A 130 -13.75 -14.99 9.94
N SER A 131 -14.59 -14.03 9.55
CA SER A 131 -16.02 -14.25 9.34
C SER A 131 -16.30 -15.13 8.13
N GLU A 132 -17.35 -15.96 8.18
CA GLU A 132 -17.77 -16.80 7.04
C GLU A 132 -18.21 -15.92 5.85
N GLN A 133 -19.00 -14.88 6.11
CA GLN A 133 -19.43 -13.91 5.10
C GLN A 133 -18.26 -13.19 4.42
N GLY A 134 -17.23 -12.79 5.18
CA GLY A 134 -16.08 -12.07 4.63
C GLY A 134 -15.12 -12.97 3.83
N LYS A 135 -14.96 -14.25 4.22
CA LYS A 135 -14.10 -15.21 3.52
C LYS A 135 -14.54 -15.51 2.10
N GLU A 136 -15.84 -15.42 1.83
CA GLU A 136 -16.45 -15.73 0.53
C GLU A 136 -16.87 -14.46 -0.23
N SER A 137 -16.82 -13.29 0.40
CA SER A 137 -17.23 -12.04 -0.22
C SER A 137 -16.18 -11.52 -1.21
N PHE A 138 -16.59 -11.40 -2.48
CA PHE A 138 -15.82 -10.68 -3.50
C PHE A 138 -15.49 -9.24 -3.05
N ILE A 139 -16.44 -8.56 -2.39
CA ILE A 139 -16.28 -7.17 -1.93
C ILE A 139 -15.13 -7.05 -0.93
N PHE A 140 -14.97 -8.04 -0.03
CA PHE A 140 -13.86 -8.07 0.91
C PHE A 140 -12.51 -8.12 0.20
N TYR A 141 -12.32 -9.06 -0.75
CA TYR A 141 -11.05 -9.18 -1.47
C TYR A 141 -10.79 -8.01 -2.42
N PHE A 142 -11.83 -7.44 -3.02
CA PHE A 142 -11.71 -6.24 -3.83
C PHE A 142 -11.27 -5.03 -2.99
N ALA A 143 -11.90 -4.80 -1.83
CA ALA A 143 -11.49 -3.75 -0.90
C ALA A 143 -10.07 -3.99 -0.35
N LEU A 144 -9.72 -5.23 -0.02
CA LEU A 144 -8.37 -5.60 0.43
C LEU A 144 -7.33 -5.36 -0.67
N TYR A 145 -7.68 -5.67 -1.93
CA TYR A 145 -6.83 -5.40 -3.08
C TYR A 145 -6.57 -3.91 -3.26
N LEU A 146 -7.62 -3.08 -3.21
CA LEU A 146 -7.49 -1.62 -3.28
C LEU A 146 -6.63 -1.09 -2.14
N PHE A 147 -6.85 -1.58 -0.91
CA PHE A 147 -6.02 -1.19 0.25
C PHE A 147 -4.53 -1.49 0.03
N ILE A 148 -4.21 -2.70 -0.41
CA ILE A 148 -2.80 -3.11 -0.65
C ILE A 148 -2.18 -2.31 -1.79
N LEU A 149 -2.94 -2.02 -2.85
CA LEU A 149 -2.47 -1.14 -3.92
C LEU A 149 -2.16 0.26 -3.39
N SER A 150 -3.04 0.83 -2.58
CA SER A 150 -2.85 2.14 -1.97
C SER A 150 -1.64 2.22 -1.04
N LEU A 151 -1.38 1.17 -0.26
CA LEU A 151 -0.17 1.09 0.56
C LEU A 151 1.10 1.06 -0.30
N LYS A 152 1.05 0.41 -1.47
CA LYS A 152 2.17 0.32 -2.41
C LYS A 152 2.41 1.62 -3.19
N SER A 153 1.34 2.32 -3.61
CA SER A 153 1.47 3.62 -4.28
C SER A 153 1.92 4.72 -3.32
N GLY A 154 1.81 4.48 -2.02
CA GLY A 154 2.28 5.38 -0.98
C GLY A 154 1.45 6.65 -0.92
N SER A 155 0.16 6.57 -1.27
CA SER A 155 -0.77 7.70 -1.28
C SER A 155 -1.98 7.42 -0.39
N LEU A 156 -2.11 8.16 0.70
CA LEU A 156 -3.30 8.18 1.56
C LEU A 156 -4.32 9.22 1.10
N VAL A 157 -3.88 10.28 0.43
CA VAL A 157 -4.76 11.32 -0.14
C VAL A 157 -5.56 10.81 -1.35
N SER A 158 -5.29 9.59 -1.81
CA SER A 158 -6.06 9.02 -2.91
C SER A 158 -7.54 8.83 -2.52
N ILE A 159 -8.43 9.10 -3.48
CA ILE A 159 -9.89 8.94 -3.36
C ILE A 159 -10.27 7.54 -2.89
N THR A 160 -9.42 6.53 -3.09
CA THR A 160 -9.72 5.14 -2.74
C THR A 160 -9.16 4.72 -1.39
N THR A 161 -8.05 5.31 -0.92
CA THR A 161 -7.33 4.81 0.25
C THR A 161 -8.09 5.07 1.55
N LEU A 162 -8.45 6.33 1.82
CA LEU A 162 -9.12 6.70 3.05
C LEU A 162 -10.51 6.03 3.19
N PRO A 163 -11.37 5.99 2.15
CA PRO A 163 -12.65 5.28 2.25
C PRO A 163 -12.48 3.79 2.55
N VAL A 164 -11.50 3.12 1.94
CA VAL A 164 -11.25 1.70 2.21
C VAL A 164 -10.78 1.46 3.65
N MET A 165 -9.92 2.34 4.18
CA MET A 165 -9.52 2.30 5.59
C MET A 165 -10.73 2.47 6.52
N LEU A 166 -11.62 3.43 6.21
CA LEU A 166 -12.84 3.66 6.98
C LEU A 166 -13.81 2.49 6.93
N VAL A 167 -13.97 1.83 5.78
CA VAL A 167 -14.80 0.61 5.66
C VAL A 167 -14.27 -0.49 6.59
N PHE A 168 -12.97 -0.75 6.58
CA PHE A 168 -12.40 -1.75 7.48
C PHE A 168 -12.48 -1.32 8.95
N ALA A 169 -12.22 -0.04 9.27
CA ALA A 169 -12.38 0.48 10.62
C ALA A 169 -13.83 0.32 11.12
N PHE A 170 -14.82 0.57 10.26
CA PHE A 170 -16.24 0.33 10.55
C PHE A 170 -16.52 -1.13 10.88
N VAL A 171 -16.02 -2.07 10.06
CA VAL A 171 -16.14 -3.51 10.31
C VAL A 171 -15.50 -3.90 11.64
N ALA A 172 -14.38 -3.29 12.02
CA ALA A 172 -13.71 -3.56 13.30
C ALA A 172 -14.64 -3.29 14.50
N CYS A 173 -15.43 -2.23 14.43
CA CYS A 173 -16.32 -1.77 15.50
C CYS A 173 -17.68 -2.50 15.54
N HIS A 174 -18.19 -3.00 14.41
CA HIS A 174 -19.55 -3.58 14.34
C HIS A 174 -19.59 -5.06 14.65
N LYS A 175 -20.44 -5.51 15.59
CA LYS A 175 -20.61 -6.96 15.86
C LYS A 175 -21.01 -7.69 14.56
N PRO A 176 -20.51 -8.93 14.33
CA PRO A 176 -20.96 -9.71 13.19
C PRO A 176 -22.49 -9.83 13.28
N ILE A 177 -23.18 -9.49 12.20
CA ILE A 177 -24.62 -9.70 12.09
C ILE A 177 -24.81 -11.22 12.16
N LYS A 178 -25.30 -11.72 13.30
CA LYS A 178 -25.70 -13.12 13.40
C LYS A 178 -26.82 -13.32 12.39
N SER A 179 -26.62 -14.21 11.42
CA SER A 179 -27.71 -14.70 10.59
C SER A 179 -28.76 -15.30 11.53
N LEU A 180 -29.97 -14.74 11.48
CA LEU A 180 -31.18 -15.30 12.08
C LEU A 180 -31.58 -16.58 11.33
#